data_AF-A0A2E7PKL1-F1
#
_entry.id   AF-A0A2E7PKL1-F1
#
_cell.length_a   1.000
_cell.length_b   1.000
_cell.length_c   1.000
_cell.angle_alpha   90.00
_cell.angle_beta   90.00
_cell.angle_gamma   90.00
#
_symmetry.space_group_name_H-M   'P 1'
#
loop_
_entity.id
_entity.type
_entity.pdbx_description
1 polymer ?
#
loop_
_entity_poly.entity_id
_entity_poly.type
_entity_poly.pdbx_seq_one_letter_code
_entity_poly.pdbx_strand_id
1 'polypeptide(L)'
;MVDLAPGNQVTITLPDGSTRAFEGAVTGAELAADIGPGLAKAALAVKVDGEVRDLVRPIEADAEVAIITIKDEDALQLIRHDAAHVLAEAVQELFPGTQITFGPATDDGFYYDFHRAEAFSSDDFVAIEKKMEEIVGRDEEIIREVWSRDEVRTFFEKQGETFKAEWVGELPEGEDITMYRQGDWVDLCRGPHLPSTGKLPKAFKLMKLAGAYWRGDAANDQLQRIYGTAWRDPEELRAHLTMIDEAEKRDHRRIGREMDLFHLQEEAPGAVFWHPKGWALFRLLVDYMRRRQEEAGYVEISTPTLMDRAMWETSGHWESFREHMYTTETEDGRIYAVKPMNCPGGTQVYKQGNRSYRDLPIRMSEFGKVNRYEPSGALHGLMRVREFTQDDAHIFCTPDQMESECQTVVGLILD
;
A
#
# COMPACT_ATOMS: atom_id res chain seq x y z
N MET A 1 47.70 -30.94 31.21
CA MET A 1 47.41 -30.12 30.03
C MET A 1 46.19 -30.74 29.39
N VAL A 2 45.02 -30.14 29.63
CA VAL A 2 43.76 -30.57 29.02
C VAL A 2 43.65 -29.75 27.75
N ASP A 3 43.60 -30.43 26.62
CA ASP A 3 43.35 -29.83 25.30
C ASP A 3 41.98 -29.16 25.34
N LEU A 4 41.98 -27.83 25.25
CA LEU A 4 40.77 -27.04 25.00
C LEU A 4 40.42 -27.25 23.53
N ALA A 5 39.23 -27.78 23.26
CA ALA A 5 38.68 -27.82 21.91
C ALA A 5 38.76 -26.41 21.28
N PRO A 6 39.09 -26.28 19.98
CA PRO A 6 39.17 -24.98 19.34
C PRO A 6 37.82 -24.30 19.45
N GLY A 7 37.78 -23.17 20.18
CA GLY A 7 36.60 -22.32 20.24
C GLY A 7 36.21 -21.93 18.82
N ASN A 8 34.93 -22.09 18.48
CA ASN A 8 34.41 -21.78 17.15
C ASN A 8 34.54 -20.26 16.92
N GLN A 9 35.59 -19.85 16.20
CA GLN A 9 35.86 -18.46 15.90
C GLN A 9 34.86 -17.96 14.87
N VAL A 10 34.25 -16.79 15.11
CA VAL A 10 33.33 -16.14 14.17
C VAL A 10 34.02 -14.94 13.54
N THR A 11 34.03 -14.89 12.21
CA THR A 11 34.60 -13.82 11.40
C THR A 11 33.51 -12.95 10.82
N ILE A 12 33.50 -11.68 11.23
CA ILE A 12 32.55 -10.67 10.77
C ILE A 12 33.21 -9.79 9.71
N THR A 13 32.59 -9.70 8.54
CA THR A 13 33.03 -8.81 7.45
C THR A 13 32.20 -7.53 7.46
N LEU A 14 32.87 -6.37 7.55
CA LEU A 14 32.24 -5.05 7.58
C LEU A 14 32.09 -4.47 6.16
N PRO A 15 31.25 -3.43 5.95
CA PRO A 15 30.97 -2.89 4.61
C PRO A 15 32.18 -2.28 3.90
N ASP A 16 33.23 -1.92 4.64
CA ASP A 16 34.49 -1.42 4.09
C ASP A 16 35.46 -2.55 3.67
N GLY A 17 35.04 -3.81 3.80
CA GLY A 17 35.82 -5.01 3.52
C GLY A 17 36.78 -5.39 4.64
N SER A 18 36.82 -4.65 5.75
CA SER A 18 37.59 -5.05 6.93
C SER A 18 36.92 -6.20 7.67
N THR A 19 37.71 -7.03 8.34
CA THR A 19 37.22 -8.19 9.08
C THR A 19 37.53 -8.09 10.57
N ARG A 20 36.61 -8.55 11.42
CA ARG A 20 36.82 -8.69 12.86
C ARG A 20 36.56 -10.13 13.28
N ALA A 21 37.36 -10.65 14.18
CA ALA A 21 37.22 -12.02 14.65
C ALA A 21 36.91 -12.05 16.14
N PHE A 22 35.92 -12.86 16.50
CA PHE A 22 35.42 -13.01 17.87
C PHE A 22 35.55 -14.48 18.31
N GLU A 23 35.83 -14.68 19.60
CA GLU A 23 35.83 -16.02 20.20
C GLU A 23 34.39 -16.41 20.53
N GLY A 24 33.74 -17.17 19.63
CA GLY A 24 32.35 -17.59 19.77
C GLY A 24 31.34 -16.63 19.12
N ALA A 25 30.06 -16.86 19.43
CA ALA A 25 28.98 -16.03 18.90
C ALA A 25 29.07 -14.59 19.41
N VAL A 26 28.77 -13.64 18.54
CA VAL A 26 28.82 -12.20 18.84
C VAL A 26 27.49 -11.53 18.49
N THR A 27 27.09 -10.52 19.26
CA THR A 27 25.89 -9.72 18.99
C THR A 27 26.23 -8.46 18.20
N GLY A 28 25.23 -7.89 17.52
CA GLY A 28 25.38 -6.57 16.87
C GLY A 28 25.75 -5.47 17.88
N ALA A 29 25.27 -5.56 19.12
CA ALA A 29 25.63 -4.65 20.21
C ALA A 29 27.11 -4.74 20.58
N GLU A 30 27.65 -5.95 20.76
CA GLU A 30 29.07 -6.18 21.07
C GLU A 30 29.97 -5.74 19.91
N LEU A 31 29.59 -6.04 18.67
CA LEU A 31 30.30 -5.60 17.48
C LEU A 31 30.35 -4.07 17.40
N ALA A 32 29.24 -3.39 17.64
CA ALA A 32 29.18 -1.93 17.64
C ALA A 32 30.06 -1.33 18.76
N ALA A 33 30.11 -1.98 19.92
CA ALA A 33 30.98 -1.58 21.04
C ALA A 33 32.48 -1.78 20.74
N ASP A 34 32.86 -2.87 20.08
CA ASP A 34 34.24 -3.14 19.64
C ASP A 34 34.73 -2.08 18.63
N ILE A 35 33.86 -1.69 17.68
CA ILE A 35 34.18 -0.65 16.70
C ILE A 35 34.34 0.72 17.37
N GLY A 36 33.45 1.06 18.31
CA GLY A 36 33.65 2.21 19.17
C GLY A 36 32.40 2.72 19.88
N PRO A 37 32.57 3.45 21.00
CA PRO A 37 31.46 3.86 21.88
C PRO A 37 30.43 4.76 21.19
N GLY A 38 30.85 5.55 20.20
CA GLY A 38 29.93 6.38 19.42
C GLY A 38 28.97 5.55 18.56
N LEU A 39 29.48 4.49 17.91
CA LEU A 39 28.67 3.60 17.10
C LEU A 39 27.76 2.74 17.98
N ALA A 40 28.27 2.21 19.09
CA ALA A 40 27.46 1.48 20.08
C ALA A 40 26.25 2.29 20.55
N LYS A 41 26.43 3.60 20.79
CA LYS A 41 25.33 4.49 21.17
C LYS A 41 24.36 4.77 20.01
N ALA A 42 24.84 4.80 18.77
CA ALA A 42 24.05 5.13 17.58
C ALA A 42 23.35 3.91 16.95
N ALA A 43 23.77 2.70 17.31
CA ALA A 43 23.23 1.45 16.79
C ALA A 43 21.74 1.29 17.15
N LEU A 44 20.96 0.88 16.16
CA LEU A 44 19.53 0.59 16.28
C LEU A 44 19.23 -0.88 15.99
N ALA A 45 19.88 -1.45 14.98
CA ALA A 45 19.73 -2.84 14.57
C ALA A 45 21.02 -3.30 13.87
N VAL A 46 21.05 -4.56 13.45
CA VAL A 46 22.16 -5.13 12.70
C VAL A 46 21.63 -5.81 11.43
N LYS A 47 22.29 -5.60 10.30
CA LYS A 47 22.02 -6.31 9.05
C LYS A 47 23.04 -7.42 8.91
N VAL A 48 22.61 -8.67 8.87
CA VAL A 48 23.45 -9.87 8.76
C VAL A 48 23.09 -10.59 7.48
N ASP A 49 24.02 -10.69 6.53
CA ASP A 49 23.83 -11.29 5.20
C ASP A 49 22.57 -10.75 4.47
N GLY A 50 22.31 -9.45 4.63
CA GLY A 50 21.16 -8.77 4.05
C GLY A 50 19.88 -8.76 4.88
N GLU A 51 19.78 -9.56 5.95
CA GLU A 51 18.62 -9.62 6.85
C GLU A 51 18.79 -8.67 8.04
N VAL A 52 17.82 -7.78 8.27
CA VAL A 52 17.80 -6.89 9.45
C VAL A 52 17.34 -7.67 10.69
N ARG A 53 18.09 -7.56 11.79
CA ARG A 53 17.90 -8.29 13.05
C ARG A 53 18.13 -7.37 14.25
N ASP A 54 17.59 -7.76 15.41
CA ASP A 54 17.81 -7.06 16.68
C ASP A 54 19.31 -7.06 17.05
N LEU A 55 19.77 -5.99 17.70
CA LEU A 55 21.18 -5.87 18.10
C LEU A 55 21.66 -7.00 19.02
N VAL A 56 20.76 -7.58 19.81
CA VAL A 56 21.07 -8.60 20.81
C VAL A 56 20.99 -10.04 20.28
N ARG A 57 20.55 -10.23 19.03
CA ARG A 57 20.47 -11.57 18.42
C ARG A 57 21.89 -12.09 18.12
N PRO A 58 22.29 -13.27 18.63
CA PRO A 58 23.62 -13.82 18.39
C PRO A 58 23.88 -14.11 16.90
N ILE A 59 25.12 -13.84 16.48
CA ILE A 59 25.68 -14.20 15.18
C ILE A 59 26.67 -15.35 15.44
N GLU A 60 26.27 -16.56 15.05
CA GLU A 60 26.97 -17.81 15.41
C GLU A 60 27.94 -18.31 14.33
N ALA A 61 27.92 -17.70 13.15
CA ALA A 61 28.72 -18.07 12.00
C ALA A 61 29.27 -16.83 11.29
N ASP A 62 30.29 -17.04 10.45
CA ASP A 62 30.86 -16.00 9.61
C ASP A 62 29.77 -15.34 8.76
N ALA A 63 29.76 -14.01 8.74
CA ALA A 63 28.71 -13.24 8.07
C ALA A 63 29.20 -11.85 7.63
N GLU A 64 28.52 -11.31 6.62
CA GLU A 64 28.61 -9.89 6.29
C GLU A 64 27.68 -9.10 7.19
N VAL A 65 28.22 -8.09 7.89
CA VAL A 65 27.48 -7.35 8.91
C VAL A 65 27.58 -5.85 8.73
N ALA A 66 26.43 -5.17 8.75
CA ALA A 66 26.35 -3.72 8.84
C ALA A 66 25.55 -3.30 10.07
N ILE A 67 26.10 -2.39 10.88
CA ILE A 67 25.36 -1.76 11.98
C ILE A 67 24.42 -0.71 11.39
N ILE A 68 23.13 -0.85 11.64
CA ILE A 68 22.12 0.12 11.24
C ILE A 68 22.06 1.22 12.30
N THR A 69 22.21 2.45 11.85
CA THR A 69 22.05 3.67 12.63
C THR A 69 20.89 4.48 12.10
N ILE A 70 20.52 5.55 12.80
CA ILE A 70 19.44 6.45 12.37
C ILE A 70 19.65 7.08 10.98
N LYS A 71 20.87 7.07 10.44
CA LYS A 71 21.19 7.66 9.13
C LYS A 71 20.89 6.74 7.96
N ASP A 72 20.73 5.45 8.22
CA ASP A 72 20.56 4.44 7.18
C ASP A 72 19.10 4.39 6.72
N GLU A 73 18.87 3.97 5.48
CA GLU A 73 17.50 3.84 4.92
C GLU A 73 16.68 2.77 5.66
N ASP A 74 17.33 1.67 6.04
CA ASP A 74 16.72 0.57 6.80
C ASP A 74 16.16 1.02 8.17
N ALA A 75 16.66 2.15 8.72
CA ALA A 75 16.22 2.65 10.03
C ALA A 75 14.77 3.12 10.05
N LEU A 76 14.23 3.59 8.92
CA LEU A 76 12.90 4.20 8.89
C LEU A 76 11.79 3.16 9.11
N GLN A 77 11.96 1.96 8.55
CA GLN A 77 11.04 0.84 8.78
C GLN A 77 11.05 0.41 10.26
N LEU A 78 12.22 0.34 10.90
CA LEU A 78 12.35 0.05 12.34
C LEU A 78 11.64 1.11 13.19
N ILE A 79 11.94 2.40 12.95
CA ILE A 79 11.31 3.53 13.65
C ILE A 79 9.78 3.46 13.55
N ARG A 80 9.24 3.14 12.38
CA ARG A 80 7.80 3.02 12.16
C ARG A 80 7.18 1.81 12.85
N HIS A 81 7.91 0.69 12.86
CA HIS A 81 7.48 -0.52 13.56
C HIS A 81 7.40 -0.25 15.07
N ASP A 82 8.45 0.28 15.67
CA ASP A 82 8.47 0.62 17.09
C ASP A 82 7.46 1.72 17.45
N ALA A 83 7.20 2.67 16.56
CA ALA A 83 6.11 3.64 16.74
C ALA A 83 4.73 2.98 16.79
N ALA A 84 4.51 1.89 16.05
CA ALA A 84 3.28 1.11 16.13
C ALA A 84 3.14 0.41 17.49
N HIS A 85 4.21 -0.18 18.02
CA HIS A 85 4.21 -0.80 19.35
C HIS A 85 3.98 0.23 20.47
N VAL A 86 4.66 1.37 20.41
CA VAL A 86 4.45 2.48 21.35
C VAL A 86 3.03 3.03 21.25
N LEU A 87 2.44 3.08 20.05
CA LEU A 87 1.02 3.42 19.88
C LEU A 87 0.11 2.40 20.55
N ALA A 88 0.35 1.10 20.35
CA ALA A 88 -0.47 0.04 20.94
C ALA A 88 -0.44 0.09 22.47
N GLU A 89 0.74 0.20 23.06
CA GLU A 89 0.88 0.36 24.51
C GLU A 89 0.19 1.64 25.01
N ALA A 90 0.41 2.78 24.34
CA ALA A 90 -0.24 4.04 24.72
C ALA A 90 -1.76 3.93 24.75
N VAL A 91 -2.34 3.26 23.75
CA VAL A 91 -3.78 3.04 23.66
C VAL A 91 -4.26 2.13 24.79
N GLN A 92 -3.56 1.03 25.09
CA GLN A 92 -3.98 0.12 26.16
C GLN A 92 -3.85 0.73 27.55
N GLU A 93 -2.85 1.58 27.79
CA GLU A 93 -2.71 2.32 29.04
C GLU A 93 -3.79 3.40 29.21
N LEU A 94 -4.18 4.10 28.14
CA LEU A 94 -5.23 5.14 28.19
C LEU A 94 -6.65 4.56 28.19
N PHE A 95 -6.86 3.45 27.50
CA PHE A 95 -8.17 2.85 27.27
C PHE A 95 -8.16 1.35 27.67
N PRO A 96 -8.18 1.05 28.98
CA PRO A 96 -8.13 -0.33 29.47
C PRO A 96 -9.25 -1.20 28.89
N GLY A 97 -8.91 -2.45 28.54
CA GLY A 97 -9.82 -3.39 27.89
C GLY A 97 -9.88 -3.28 26.37
N THR A 98 -9.09 -2.38 25.77
CA THR A 98 -8.85 -2.37 24.33
C THR A 98 -7.94 -3.54 23.94
N GLN A 99 -8.39 -4.33 22.97
CA GLN A 99 -7.61 -5.42 22.40
C GLN A 99 -6.80 -4.94 21.19
N ILE A 100 -5.64 -5.54 20.98
CA ILE A 100 -4.71 -5.22 19.89
C ILE A 100 -4.62 -6.38 18.90
N THR A 101 -4.45 -6.07 17.61
CA THR A 101 -4.42 -7.09 16.56
C THR A 101 -3.17 -6.99 15.69
N PHE A 102 -3.20 -6.27 14.57
CA PHE A 102 -2.07 -6.09 13.66
C PHE A 102 -1.63 -4.63 13.62
N GLY A 103 -0.32 -4.40 13.68
CA GLY A 103 0.25 -3.06 13.55
C GLY A 103 1.56 -3.01 12.77
N PRO A 104 1.52 -3.22 11.44
CA PRO A 104 2.72 -3.18 10.63
C PRO A 104 3.19 -1.74 10.36
N ALA A 105 4.49 -1.60 10.10
CA ALA A 105 5.03 -0.46 9.39
C ALA A 105 4.56 -0.44 7.93
N THR A 106 4.49 0.75 7.34
CA THR A 106 4.15 1.00 5.94
C THR A 106 5.18 1.93 5.29
N ASP A 107 5.11 2.10 3.98
CA ASP A 107 6.05 2.93 3.21
C ASP A 107 6.05 4.41 3.64
N ASP A 108 4.94 4.89 4.20
CA ASP A 108 4.77 6.28 4.64
C ASP A 108 4.47 6.40 6.14
N GLY A 109 4.53 5.31 6.92
CA GLY A 109 4.18 5.37 8.33
C GLY A 109 3.92 4.01 8.95
N PHE A 110 2.83 3.89 9.69
CA PHE A 110 2.39 2.67 10.34
C PHE A 110 0.88 2.75 10.61
N TYR A 111 0.29 1.64 10.99
CA TYR A 111 -1.03 1.65 11.63
C TYR A 111 -1.07 0.63 12.75
N TYR A 112 -2.12 0.69 13.56
CA TYR A 112 -2.48 -0.40 14.46
C TYR A 112 -4.00 -0.57 14.49
N ASP A 113 -4.44 -1.82 14.43
CA ASP A 113 -5.85 -2.22 14.50
C ASP A 113 -6.25 -2.61 15.92
N PHE A 114 -7.30 -1.96 16.41
CA PHE A 114 -7.81 -2.11 17.78
C PHE A 114 -9.25 -2.61 17.79
N HIS A 115 -9.59 -3.41 18.80
CA HIS A 115 -10.96 -3.77 19.10
C HIS A 115 -11.35 -3.25 20.49
N ARG A 116 -12.38 -2.40 20.52
CA ARG A 116 -12.98 -1.87 21.77
C ARG A 116 -14.42 -1.43 21.52
N ALA A 117 -15.22 -1.41 22.59
CA ALA A 117 -16.65 -1.08 22.52
C ALA A 117 -16.93 0.40 22.21
N GLU A 118 -16.14 1.32 22.77
CA GLU A 118 -16.29 2.75 22.54
C GLU A 118 -15.38 3.18 21.38
N ALA A 119 -15.95 3.83 20.37
CA ALA A 119 -15.20 4.26 19.20
C ALA A 119 -14.18 5.35 19.55
N PHE A 120 -13.00 5.28 18.94
CA PHE A 120 -12.05 6.38 18.94
C PHE A 120 -12.60 7.58 18.18
N SER A 121 -12.19 8.77 18.61
CA SER A 121 -12.32 10.03 17.88
C SER A 121 -10.94 10.56 17.50
N SER A 122 -10.87 11.40 16.46
CA SER A 122 -9.65 12.16 16.18
C SER A 122 -9.23 13.08 17.33
N ASP A 123 -10.17 13.43 18.22
CA ASP A 123 -9.91 14.21 19.43
C ASP A 123 -9.03 13.45 20.44
N ASP A 124 -9.04 12.11 20.40
CA ASP A 124 -8.20 11.27 21.26
C ASP A 124 -6.72 11.33 20.88
N PHE A 125 -6.39 11.72 19.64
CA PHE A 125 -5.03 11.67 19.12
C PHE A 125 -4.05 12.50 19.94
N VAL A 126 -4.47 13.66 20.44
CA VAL A 126 -3.61 14.52 21.26
C VAL A 126 -3.22 13.82 22.57
N ALA A 127 -4.16 13.09 23.19
CA ALA A 127 -3.90 12.34 24.42
C ALA A 127 -3.02 11.12 24.15
N ILE A 128 -3.29 10.40 23.05
CA ILE A 128 -2.50 9.23 22.64
C ILE A 128 -1.08 9.63 22.28
N GLU A 129 -0.87 10.66 21.46
CA GLU A 129 0.47 11.14 21.10
C GLU A 129 1.27 11.57 22.33
N LYS A 130 0.64 12.28 23.27
CA LYS A 130 1.28 12.63 24.53
C LYS A 130 1.70 11.40 25.32
N LYS A 131 0.83 10.37 25.37
CA LYS A 131 1.15 9.12 26.06
C LYS A 131 2.29 8.37 25.37
N MET A 132 2.33 8.34 24.04
CA MET A 132 3.46 7.79 23.27
C MET A 132 4.76 8.52 23.61
N GLU A 133 4.75 9.86 23.71
CA GLU A 133 5.92 10.64 24.11
C GLU A 133 6.37 10.36 25.56
N GLU A 134 5.43 10.07 26.45
CA GLU A 134 5.70 9.63 27.84
C GLU A 134 6.39 8.27 27.85
N ILE A 135 5.89 7.29 27.07
CA ILE A 135 6.49 5.94 26.93
C ILE A 135 7.91 6.02 26.38
N VAL A 136 8.13 6.78 25.30
CA VAL A 136 9.47 7.06 24.77
C VAL A 136 10.36 7.72 25.84
N GLY A 137 9.78 8.55 26.71
CA GLY A 137 10.49 9.17 27.83
C GLY A 137 10.88 8.21 28.95
N ARG A 138 10.24 7.03 29.05
CA ARG A 138 10.61 5.99 30.02
C ARG A 138 11.89 5.25 29.63
N ASP A 139 12.26 5.27 28.34
CA ASP A 139 13.44 4.60 27.79
C ASP A 139 13.54 3.13 28.23
N GLU A 140 12.43 2.41 28.09
CA GLU A 140 12.32 1.00 28.47
C GLU A 140 13.11 0.13 27.50
N GLU A 141 13.91 -0.79 28.04
CA GLU A 141 14.59 -1.79 27.24
C GLU A 141 13.56 -2.68 26.52
N ILE A 142 13.80 -2.92 25.23
CA ILE A 142 12.97 -3.80 24.42
C ILE A 142 13.62 -5.18 24.35
N ILE A 143 12.96 -6.18 24.92
CA ILE A 143 13.49 -7.52 25.10
C ILE A 143 12.75 -8.51 24.19
N ARG A 144 13.50 -9.20 23.33
CA ARG A 144 13.01 -10.31 22.52
C ARG A 144 13.00 -11.59 23.34
N GLU A 145 11.85 -12.23 23.44
CA GLU A 145 11.63 -13.52 24.10
C GLU A 145 11.12 -14.54 23.07
N VAL A 146 11.47 -15.82 23.25
CA VAL A 146 10.93 -16.92 22.43
C VAL A 146 10.04 -17.77 23.32
N TRP A 147 8.77 -17.86 22.96
CA TRP A 147 7.75 -18.54 23.75
C TRP A 147 7.16 -19.70 22.95
N SER A 148 6.66 -20.72 23.64
CA SER A 148 5.84 -21.74 23.00
C SER A 148 4.45 -21.19 22.63
N ARG A 149 3.81 -21.82 21.65
CA ARG A 149 2.45 -21.47 21.22
C ARG A 149 1.43 -21.47 22.36
N ASP A 150 1.56 -22.44 23.27
CA ASP A 150 0.67 -22.59 24.42
C ASP A 150 0.89 -21.49 25.46
N GLU A 151 2.14 -21.07 25.69
CA GLU A 151 2.47 -19.95 26.58
C GLU A 151 1.88 -18.64 26.05
N VAL A 152 2.08 -18.35 24.76
CA VAL A 152 1.54 -17.15 24.10
C VAL A 152 0.01 -17.12 24.17
N ARG A 153 -0.64 -18.23 23.82
CA ARG A 153 -2.11 -18.33 23.89
C ARG A 153 -2.60 -18.09 25.32
N THR A 154 -2.03 -18.79 26.30
CA THR A 154 -2.42 -18.67 27.71
C THR A 154 -2.23 -17.25 28.24
N PHE A 155 -1.15 -16.58 27.83
CA PHE A 155 -0.86 -15.21 28.24
C PHE A 155 -1.92 -14.23 27.72
N PHE A 156 -2.20 -14.26 26.42
CA PHE A 156 -3.17 -13.35 25.82
C PHE A 156 -4.61 -13.64 26.28
N GLU A 157 -5.00 -14.90 26.42
CA GLU A 157 -6.32 -15.26 26.98
C GLU A 157 -6.52 -14.70 28.40
N LYS A 158 -5.48 -14.74 29.25
CA LYS A 158 -5.55 -14.16 30.61
C LYS A 158 -5.68 -12.65 30.62
N GLN A 159 -5.16 -11.97 29.59
CA GLN A 159 -5.28 -10.51 29.43
C GLN A 159 -6.59 -10.10 28.73
N GLY A 160 -7.34 -11.06 28.18
CA GLY A 160 -8.55 -10.79 27.39
C GLY A 160 -8.25 -10.43 25.93
N GLU A 161 -7.05 -10.70 25.43
CA GLU A 161 -6.59 -10.49 24.05
C GLU A 161 -6.96 -11.67 23.16
N THR A 162 -8.24 -11.80 22.81
CA THR A 162 -8.72 -12.97 22.06
C THR A 162 -8.16 -13.05 20.66
N PHE A 163 -7.93 -11.91 19.99
CA PHE A 163 -7.38 -11.87 18.64
C PHE A 163 -5.95 -12.40 18.55
N LYS A 164 -5.06 -11.99 19.47
CA LYS A 164 -3.68 -12.49 19.50
C LYS A 164 -3.62 -13.97 19.90
N ALA A 165 -4.49 -14.40 20.81
CA ALA A 165 -4.62 -15.80 21.21
C ALA A 165 -5.12 -16.70 20.06
N GLU A 166 -6.02 -16.21 19.22
CA GLU A 166 -6.45 -16.89 17.99
C GLU A 166 -5.30 -16.92 16.96
N TRP A 167 -4.68 -15.76 16.69
CA TRP A 167 -3.66 -15.60 15.67
C TRP A 167 -2.45 -16.52 15.86
N VAL A 168 -1.97 -16.67 17.10
CA VAL A 168 -0.83 -17.56 17.37
C VAL A 168 -1.12 -19.02 17.00
N GLY A 169 -2.40 -19.42 16.98
CA GLY A 169 -2.85 -20.73 16.53
C GLY A 169 -2.62 -20.99 15.04
N GLU A 170 -2.53 -19.94 14.23
CA GLU A 170 -2.47 -20.01 12.76
C GLU A 170 -1.04 -19.86 12.21
N LEU A 171 -0.09 -19.48 13.06
CA LEU A 171 1.31 -19.36 12.65
C LEU A 171 1.84 -20.73 12.16
N PRO A 172 2.75 -20.77 11.18
CA PRO A 172 3.36 -22.02 10.73
C PRO A 172 3.99 -22.83 11.87
N GLU A 173 3.94 -24.15 11.78
CA GLU A 173 4.66 -25.03 12.71
C GLU A 173 6.16 -25.03 12.40
N GLY A 174 7.00 -25.11 13.44
CA GLY A 174 8.46 -25.19 13.30
C GLY A 174 9.20 -23.86 13.26
N GLU A 175 8.50 -22.72 13.32
CA GLU A 175 9.10 -21.39 13.49
C GLU A 175 9.04 -20.94 14.95
N ASP A 176 10.07 -20.22 15.40
CA ASP A 176 10.10 -19.59 16.71
C ASP A 176 8.99 -18.53 16.81
N ILE A 177 8.19 -18.60 17.86
CA ILE A 177 7.20 -17.56 18.18
C ILE A 177 7.86 -16.55 19.09
N THR A 178 8.00 -15.33 18.59
CA THR A 178 8.71 -14.26 19.28
C THR A 178 7.75 -13.27 19.92
N MET A 179 8.09 -12.88 21.14
CA MET A 179 7.41 -11.86 21.92
C MET A 179 8.39 -10.72 22.16
N TYR A 180 7.91 -9.47 22.08
CA TYR A 180 8.70 -8.29 22.39
C TYR A 180 8.10 -7.60 23.61
N ARG A 181 8.91 -7.45 24.64
CA ARG A 181 8.55 -6.79 25.90
C ARG A 181 9.15 -5.40 25.96
N GLN A 182 8.34 -4.40 26.28
CA GLN A 182 8.79 -3.05 26.63
C GLN A 182 8.19 -2.68 27.99
N GLY A 183 9.03 -2.67 29.03
CA GLY A 183 8.55 -2.57 30.41
C GLY A 183 7.59 -3.73 30.76
N ASP A 184 6.37 -3.39 31.17
CA ASP A 184 5.33 -4.36 31.53
C ASP A 184 4.48 -4.81 30.32
N TRP A 185 4.55 -4.09 29.20
CA TRP A 185 3.80 -4.40 27.99
C TRP A 185 4.52 -5.43 27.12
N VAL A 186 3.76 -6.34 26.51
CA VAL A 186 4.30 -7.44 25.68
C VAL A 186 3.41 -7.64 24.47
N ASP A 187 4.03 -7.80 23.30
CA ASP A 187 3.30 -8.11 22.07
C ASP A 187 3.95 -9.22 21.25
N LEU A 188 3.11 -9.93 20.51
CA LEU A 188 3.48 -10.95 19.55
C LEU A 188 3.90 -10.27 18.26
N CYS A 189 5.20 -10.29 17.99
CA CYS A 189 5.79 -9.69 16.82
C CYS A 189 7.04 -10.45 16.40
N ARG A 190 7.31 -10.51 15.09
CA ARG A 190 8.54 -11.10 14.52
C ARG A 190 9.77 -10.20 14.72
N GLY A 191 9.55 -8.90 14.90
CA GLY A 191 10.57 -7.87 14.90
C GLY A 191 11.27 -7.71 13.55
N PRO A 192 12.49 -7.16 13.54
CA PRO A 192 13.24 -6.64 14.69
C PRO A 192 12.71 -5.32 15.24
N HIS A 193 13.18 -4.95 16.44
CA HIS A 193 12.84 -3.72 17.15
C HIS A 193 14.07 -2.88 17.49
N LEU A 194 13.83 -1.61 17.81
CA LEU A 194 14.82 -0.73 18.46
C LEU A 194 15.27 -1.33 19.80
N PRO A 195 16.48 -1.00 20.31
CA PRO A 195 16.97 -1.58 21.57
C PRO A 195 16.27 -1.02 22.82
N SER A 196 15.63 0.15 22.72
CA SER A 196 14.82 0.73 23.78
C SER A 196 13.76 1.68 23.20
N THR A 197 12.67 1.90 23.93
CA THR A 197 11.62 2.86 23.53
C THR A 197 12.19 4.28 23.40
N GLY A 198 13.24 4.63 24.15
CA GLY A 198 13.89 5.94 24.07
C GLY A 198 14.75 6.16 22.83
N LYS A 199 15.01 5.11 22.03
CA LYS A 199 15.61 5.26 20.70
C LYS A 199 14.61 5.72 19.64
N LEU A 200 13.31 5.59 19.89
CA LEU A 200 12.29 6.07 18.98
C LEU A 200 12.34 7.61 18.93
N PRO A 201 12.60 8.23 17.77
CA PRO A 201 12.57 9.68 17.68
C PRO A 201 11.18 10.20 18.00
N LYS A 202 11.09 11.30 18.76
CA LYS A 202 9.84 12.04 19.01
C LYS A 202 9.42 12.85 17.77
N ALA A 203 9.34 12.17 16.64
CA ALA A 203 9.04 12.68 15.32
C ALA A 203 7.96 11.79 14.67
N PHE A 204 6.87 11.59 15.41
CA PHE A 204 5.70 10.86 14.95
C PHE A 204 4.43 11.71 15.02
N LYS A 205 3.42 11.34 14.23
CA LYS A 205 2.11 12.00 14.18
C LYS A 205 1.02 10.99 13.86
N LEU A 206 -0.08 11.02 14.60
CA LEU A 206 -1.30 10.28 14.27
C LEU A 206 -2.09 11.05 13.21
N MET A 207 -2.53 10.34 12.19
CA MET A 207 -2.99 10.92 10.93
C MET A 207 -4.50 10.82 10.75
N LYS A 208 -5.05 9.60 10.84
CA LYS A 208 -6.47 9.36 10.57
C LYS A 208 -6.96 8.07 11.22
N LEU A 209 -8.27 8.00 11.40
CA LEU A 209 -9.01 6.80 11.76
C LEU A 209 -9.61 6.14 10.52
N ALA A 210 -9.65 4.82 10.49
CA ALA A 210 -10.41 4.06 9.52
C ALA A 210 -11.06 2.83 10.16
N GLY A 211 -12.11 2.30 9.53
CA GLY A 211 -12.62 0.98 9.86
C GLY A 211 -11.78 -0.10 9.17
N ALA A 212 -11.54 -1.20 9.87
CA ALA A 212 -11.01 -2.44 9.32
C ALA A 212 -11.89 -3.61 9.80
N TYR A 213 -11.64 -4.80 9.26
CA TYR A 213 -12.29 -6.02 9.72
C TYR A 213 -11.23 -7.07 10.01
N TRP A 214 -11.48 -7.92 10.99
CA TRP A 214 -10.57 -9.02 11.29
C TRP A 214 -10.34 -9.90 10.05
N ARG A 215 -9.06 -10.14 9.70
CA ARG A 215 -8.61 -10.81 8.47
C ARG A 215 -9.07 -10.15 7.15
N GLY A 216 -9.54 -8.90 7.20
CA GLY A 216 -10.10 -8.21 6.04
C GLY A 216 -11.43 -8.76 5.55
N ASP A 217 -12.11 -9.59 6.35
CA ASP A 217 -13.41 -10.16 6.02
C ASP A 217 -14.53 -9.39 6.73
N ALA A 218 -15.42 -8.78 5.95
CA ALA A 218 -16.54 -7.98 6.44
C ALA A 218 -17.57 -8.79 7.26
N ALA A 219 -17.49 -10.12 7.26
CA ALA A 219 -18.29 -10.98 8.12
C ALA A 219 -17.76 -11.06 9.57
N ASN A 220 -16.52 -10.66 9.82
CA ASN A 220 -15.89 -10.72 11.14
C ASN A 220 -16.04 -9.40 11.92
N ASP A 221 -15.53 -9.41 13.16
CA ASP A 221 -15.54 -8.23 14.04
C ASP A 221 -14.90 -7.01 13.37
N GLN A 222 -15.59 -5.88 13.52
CA GLN A 222 -15.10 -4.59 13.04
C GLN A 222 -14.00 -4.07 13.99
N LEU A 223 -12.88 -3.68 13.39
CA LEU A 223 -11.73 -3.11 14.05
C LEU A 223 -11.63 -1.61 13.75
N GLN A 224 -10.97 -0.90 14.64
CA GLN A 224 -10.69 0.52 14.51
C GLN A 224 -9.20 0.70 14.26
N ARG A 225 -8.86 1.19 13.07
CA ARG A 225 -7.48 1.40 12.64
C ARG A 225 -7.05 2.83 12.92
N ILE A 226 -5.98 2.99 13.70
CA ILE A 226 -5.30 4.28 13.85
C ILE A 226 -4.08 4.28 12.93
N TYR A 227 -4.03 5.21 11.97
CA TYR A 227 -2.85 5.44 11.14
C TYR A 227 -1.95 6.49 11.78
N GLY A 228 -0.65 6.25 11.74
CA GLY A 228 0.38 7.21 12.14
C GLY A 228 1.54 7.25 11.14
N THR A 229 2.42 8.22 11.31
CA THR A 229 3.71 8.28 10.62
C THR A 229 4.80 8.55 11.64
N ALA A 230 6.00 8.03 11.41
CA ALA A 230 7.20 8.29 12.21
C ALA A 230 8.42 8.50 11.30
N TRP A 231 9.33 9.37 11.71
CA TRP A 231 10.48 9.83 10.94
C TRP A 231 11.75 9.87 11.79
N ARG A 232 12.91 10.02 11.14
CA ARG A 232 14.21 10.05 11.84
C ARG A 232 14.38 11.31 12.68
N ASP A 233 13.75 12.40 12.28
CA ASP A 233 13.79 13.67 12.99
C ASP A 233 12.54 14.54 12.72
N PRO A 234 12.34 15.61 13.52
CA PRO A 234 11.22 16.53 13.34
C PRO A 234 11.24 17.35 12.04
N GLU A 235 12.36 17.42 11.31
CA GLU A 235 12.42 18.10 10.02
C GLU A 235 11.83 17.24 8.91
N GLU A 236 12.21 15.96 8.85
CA GLU A 236 11.61 14.97 7.96
C GLU A 236 10.10 14.87 8.17
N LEU A 237 9.64 14.80 9.44
CA LEU A 237 8.20 14.79 9.75
C LEU A 237 7.49 16.03 9.19
N ARG A 238 8.03 17.23 9.43
CA ARG A 238 7.44 18.48 8.93
C ARG A 238 7.41 18.52 7.41
N ALA A 239 8.47 18.04 6.75
CA ALA A 239 8.52 17.96 5.29
C ALA A 239 7.42 17.04 4.75
N HIS A 240 7.24 15.87 5.36
CA HIS A 240 6.18 14.94 4.99
C HIS A 240 4.77 15.51 5.21
N LEU A 241 4.50 16.12 6.38
CA LEU A 241 3.20 16.75 6.66
C LEU A 241 2.90 17.90 5.70
N THR A 242 3.93 18.68 5.32
CA THR A 242 3.79 19.75 4.33
C THR A 242 3.45 19.18 2.95
N MET A 243 4.10 18.07 2.55
CA MET A 243 3.81 17.39 1.29
C MET A 243 2.36 16.89 1.24
N ILE A 244 1.85 16.30 2.33
CA ILE A 244 0.46 15.85 2.42
C ILE A 244 -0.52 17.02 2.30
N ASP A 245 -0.28 18.13 3.02
CA ASP A 245 -1.14 19.32 2.96
C ASP A 245 -1.14 19.93 1.54
N GLU A 246 0.02 19.99 0.88
CA GLU A 246 0.11 20.44 -0.50
C GLU A 246 -0.59 19.49 -1.49
N ALA A 247 -0.53 18.18 -1.26
CA ALA A 247 -1.26 17.19 -2.05
C ALA A 247 -2.78 17.34 -1.88
N GLU A 248 -3.28 17.53 -0.65
CA GLU A 248 -4.71 17.71 -0.36
C GLU A 248 -5.26 18.99 -1.01
N LYS A 249 -4.49 20.08 -1.02
CA LYS A 249 -4.84 21.31 -1.75
C LYS A 249 -5.02 21.09 -3.26
N ARG A 250 -4.41 20.04 -3.81
CA ARG A 250 -4.42 19.70 -5.24
C ARG A 250 -5.35 18.53 -5.58
N ASP A 251 -6.13 18.06 -4.60
CA ASP A 251 -7.11 17.01 -4.82
C ASP A 251 -8.24 17.49 -5.75
N HIS A 252 -8.41 16.83 -6.89
CA HIS A 252 -9.41 17.20 -7.90
C HIS A 252 -10.85 17.14 -7.37
N ARG A 253 -11.13 16.37 -6.32
CA ARG A 253 -12.44 16.30 -5.67
C ARG A 253 -12.72 17.58 -4.89
N ARG A 254 -11.70 18.08 -4.18
CA ARG A 254 -11.77 19.35 -3.45
C ARG A 254 -11.90 20.51 -4.44
N ILE A 255 -11.00 20.58 -5.42
CA ILE A 255 -11.02 21.61 -6.48
C ILE A 255 -12.34 21.55 -7.25
N GLY A 256 -12.81 20.35 -7.62
CA GLY A 256 -14.05 20.14 -8.35
C GLY A 256 -15.28 20.70 -7.62
N ARG A 257 -15.33 20.51 -6.30
CA ARG A 257 -16.38 21.09 -5.45
C ARG A 257 -16.23 22.60 -5.29
N GLU A 258 -15.03 23.09 -4.97
CA GLU A 258 -14.77 24.53 -4.75
C GLU A 258 -15.01 25.37 -6.01
N MET A 259 -14.71 24.82 -7.18
CA MET A 259 -14.86 25.48 -8.47
C MET A 259 -16.20 25.20 -9.16
N ASP A 260 -17.06 24.35 -8.58
CA ASP A 260 -18.35 23.95 -9.15
C ASP A 260 -18.21 23.28 -10.53
N LEU A 261 -17.35 22.26 -10.62
CA LEU A 261 -17.03 21.56 -11.87
C LEU A 261 -17.87 20.30 -12.09
N PHE A 262 -18.07 19.51 -11.03
CA PHE A 262 -18.83 18.27 -11.08
C PHE A 262 -19.27 17.84 -9.68
N HIS A 263 -20.17 16.87 -9.60
CA HIS A 263 -20.41 16.09 -8.40
C HIS A 263 -20.67 14.61 -8.71
N LEU A 264 -20.72 13.82 -7.65
CA LEU A 264 -21.10 12.39 -7.63
C LEU A 264 -22.23 12.25 -6.60
N GLN A 265 -23.14 11.30 -6.84
CA GLN A 265 -24.27 11.01 -5.93
C GLN A 265 -24.58 9.51 -5.92
N GLU A 266 -25.28 9.07 -4.88
CA GLU A 266 -25.52 7.64 -4.59
C GLU A 266 -26.40 6.95 -5.64
N GLU A 267 -27.27 7.70 -6.33
CA GLU A 267 -28.15 7.16 -7.37
C GLU A 267 -27.38 6.72 -8.63
N ALA A 268 -26.16 7.23 -8.82
CA ALA A 268 -25.28 6.79 -9.91
C ALA A 268 -23.82 6.69 -9.43
N PRO A 269 -23.47 5.67 -8.61
CA PRO A 269 -22.15 5.56 -8.01
C PRO A 269 -21.07 5.43 -9.09
N GLY A 270 -20.07 6.29 -9.04
CA GLY A 270 -18.97 6.30 -10.01
C GLY A 270 -19.37 6.82 -11.39
N ALA A 271 -20.52 7.46 -11.55
CA ALA A 271 -20.88 8.21 -12.76
C ALA A 271 -20.94 9.72 -12.44
N VAL A 272 -20.33 10.51 -13.30
CA VAL A 272 -20.04 11.93 -13.01
C VAL A 272 -21.17 12.83 -13.50
N PHE A 273 -21.69 13.68 -12.61
CA PHE A 273 -22.59 14.76 -12.97
C PHE A 273 -21.77 16.01 -13.27
N TRP A 274 -21.54 16.28 -14.55
CA TRP A 274 -20.76 17.44 -14.99
C TRP A 274 -21.58 18.73 -14.88
N HIS A 275 -21.01 19.74 -14.22
CA HIS A 275 -21.59 21.08 -14.14
C HIS A 275 -21.16 21.91 -15.36
N PRO A 276 -21.76 23.08 -15.63
CA PRO A 276 -21.44 23.86 -16.83
C PRO A 276 -19.94 24.16 -17.01
N LYS A 277 -19.22 24.48 -15.94
CA LYS A 277 -17.77 24.76 -15.99
C LYS A 277 -16.95 23.50 -16.27
N GLY A 278 -17.22 22.40 -15.57
CA GLY A 278 -16.52 21.14 -15.80
C GLY A 278 -16.82 20.56 -17.19
N TRP A 279 -18.06 20.66 -17.64
CA TRP A 279 -18.45 20.25 -18.99
C TRP A 279 -17.82 21.12 -20.08
N ALA A 280 -17.66 22.42 -19.84
CA ALA A 280 -16.91 23.28 -20.75
C ALA A 280 -15.44 22.85 -20.87
N LEU A 281 -14.78 22.56 -19.74
CA LEU A 281 -13.42 22.02 -19.72
C LEU A 281 -13.33 20.68 -20.46
N PHE A 282 -14.22 19.74 -20.17
CA PHE A 282 -14.25 18.43 -20.80
C PHE A 282 -14.41 18.53 -22.32
N ARG A 283 -15.33 19.37 -22.81
CA ARG A 283 -15.51 19.61 -24.26
C ARG A 283 -14.26 20.20 -24.90
N LEU A 284 -13.57 21.14 -24.25
CA LEU A 284 -12.32 21.70 -24.77
C LEU A 284 -11.23 20.63 -24.96
N LEU A 285 -11.13 19.68 -24.02
CA LEU A 285 -10.21 18.55 -24.12
C LEU A 285 -10.57 17.62 -25.29
N VAL A 286 -11.85 17.27 -25.42
CA VAL A 286 -12.33 16.46 -26.55
C VAL A 286 -12.08 17.16 -27.89
N ASP A 287 -12.39 18.45 -28.00
CA ASP A 287 -12.18 19.22 -29.23
C ASP A 287 -10.69 19.35 -29.57
N TYR A 288 -9.81 19.44 -28.57
CA TYR A 288 -8.37 19.40 -28.77
C TYR A 288 -7.92 18.04 -29.32
N MET A 289 -8.30 16.95 -28.65
CA MET A 289 -7.91 15.59 -29.07
C MET A 289 -8.46 15.24 -30.44
N ARG A 290 -9.70 15.67 -30.75
CA ARG A 290 -10.30 15.48 -32.08
C ARG A 290 -9.45 16.11 -33.16
N ARG A 291 -9.02 17.38 -33.00
CA ARG A 291 -8.14 18.04 -33.97
C ARG A 291 -6.81 17.31 -34.14
N ARG A 292 -6.18 16.90 -33.05
CA ARG A 292 -4.90 16.14 -33.08
C ARG A 292 -5.05 14.82 -33.83
N GLN A 293 -6.16 14.11 -33.58
CA GLN A 293 -6.48 12.85 -34.26
C GLN A 293 -6.79 13.07 -35.76
N GLU A 294 -7.56 14.09 -36.12
CA GLU A 294 -7.85 14.46 -37.51
C GLU A 294 -6.56 14.79 -38.29
N GLU A 295 -5.67 15.60 -37.70
CA GLU A 295 -4.36 15.94 -38.28
C GLU A 295 -3.46 14.70 -38.47
N ALA A 296 -3.56 13.72 -37.57
CA ALA A 296 -2.88 12.43 -37.66
C ALA A 296 -3.57 11.41 -38.60
N GLY A 297 -4.67 11.80 -39.26
CA GLY A 297 -5.38 10.96 -40.22
C GLY A 297 -6.27 9.89 -39.60
N TYR A 298 -6.69 10.07 -38.36
CA TYR A 298 -7.75 9.26 -37.76
C TYR A 298 -9.11 9.68 -38.31
N VAL A 299 -9.98 8.69 -38.49
CA VAL A 299 -11.38 8.91 -38.86
C VAL A 299 -12.24 8.63 -37.64
N GLU A 300 -12.86 9.66 -37.10
CA GLU A 300 -13.77 9.52 -35.97
C GLU A 300 -15.03 8.76 -36.38
N ILE A 301 -15.39 7.76 -35.57
CA ILE A 301 -16.59 6.94 -35.69
C ILE A 301 -17.38 7.01 -34.37
N SER A 302 -18.60 6.47 -34.38
CA SER A 302 -19.41 6.33 -33.17
C SER A 302 -20.14 4.99 -33.20
N THR A 303 -20.07 4.26 -32.09
CA THR A 303 -20.64 2.92 -31.98
C THR A 303 -21.67 2.83 -30.85
N PRO A 304 -22.68 1.95 -30.95
CA PRO A 304 -23.74 1.82 -29.94
C PRO A 304 -23.22 1.56 -28.53
N THR A 305 -23.92 2.06 -27.51
CA THR A 305 -23.55 1.81 -26.10
C THR A 305 -24.02 0.44 -25.60
N LEU A 306 -25.16 -0.06 -26.10
CA LEU A 306 -25.76 -1.33 -25.71
C LEU A 306 -25.64 -2.32 -26.86
N MET A 307 -25.02 -3.48 -26.62
CA MET A 307 -24.79 -4.49 -27.66
C MET A 307 -25.15 -5.89 -27.17
N ASP A 308 -25.59 -6.75 -28.10
CA ASP A 308 -25.99 -8.13 -27.83
C ASP A 308 -24.83 -8.95 -27.27
N ARG A 309 -25.14 -9.83 -26.30
CA ARG A 309 -24.18 -10.77 -25.68
C ARG A 309 -23.30 -11.49 -26.71
N ALA A 310 -23.86 -11.94 -27.84
CA ALA A 310 -23.14 -12.71 -28.84
C ALA A 310 -21.90 -11.97 -29.39
N MET A 311 -21.93 -10.63 -29.40
CA MET A 311 -20.80 -9.80 -29.83
C MET A 311 -19.62 -9.86 -28.83
N TRP A 312 -19.94 -9.92 -27.54
CA TRP A 312 -18.96 -10.02 -26.47
C TRP A 312 -18.35 -11.42 -26.39
N GLU A 313 -19.14 -12.46 -26.63
CA GLU A 313 -18.66 -13.85 -26.76
C GLU A 313 -17.74 -14.01 -27.98
N THR A 314 -18.14 -13.46 -29.13
CA THR A 314 -17.32 -13.52 -30.36
C THR A 314 -15.97 -12.82 -30.18
N SER A 315 -15.92 -11.76 -29.37
CA SER A 315 -14.67 -11.05 -29.09
C SER A 315 -13.85 -11.64 -27.93
N GLY A 316 -14.36 -12.66 -27.21
CA GLY A 316 -13.72 -13.26 -26.04
C GLY A 316 -13.82 -12.45 -24.73
N HIS A 317 -14.51 -11.30 -24.77
CA HIS A 317 -14.67 -10.43 -23.60
C HIS A 317 -15.73 -10.93 -22.64
N TRP A 318 -16.69 -11.74 -23.11
CA TRP A 318 -17.69 -12.32 -22.23
C TRP A 318 -17.06 -13.31 -21.25
N GLU A 319 -16.07 -14.09 -21.68
CA GLU A 319 -15.39 -15.07 -20.85
C GLU A 319 -14.40 -14.39 -19.89
N SER A 320 -13.72 -13.34 -20.35
CA SER A 320 -12.61 -12.71 -19.61
C SER A 320 -13.00 -11.48 -18.78
N PHE A 321 -14.09 -10.78 -19.13
CA PHE A 321 -14.41 -9.46 -18.57
C PHE A 321 -15.85 -9.33 -18.05
N ARG A 322 -16.67 -10.39 -18.13
CA ARG A 322 -18.10 -10.35 -17.76
C ARG A 322 -18.36 -9.86 -16.34
N GLU A 323 -17.51 -10.22 -15.38
CA GLU A 323 -17.68 -9.79 -13.97
C GLU A 323 -17.59 -8.27 -13.81
N HIS A 324 -16.99 -7.58 -14.79
CA HIS A 324 -16.85 -6.13 -14.84
C HIS A 324 -17.81 -5.47 -15.83
N MET A 325 -18.83 -6.18 -16.31
CA MET A 325 -19.80 -5.66 -17.28
C MET A 325 -21.17 -5.41 -16.65
N TYR A 326 -21.81 -4.32 -17.05
CA TYR A 326 -23.23 -4.11 -16.78
C TYR A 326 -24.06 -4.86 -17.82
N THR A 327 -24.89 -5.80 -17.36
CA THR A 327 -25.78 -6.59 -18.23
C THR A 327 -27.24 -6.33 -17.93
N THR A 328 -28.08 -6.47 -18.95
CA THR A 328 -29.54 -6.42 -18.81
C THR A 328 -30.17 -7.49 -19.69
N GLU A 329 -31.39 -7.90 -19.35
CA GLU A 329 -32.18 -8.88 -20.09
C GLU A 329 -33.51 -8.25 -20.48
N THR A 330 -33.87 -8.37 -21.75
CA THR A 330 -35.17 -7.91 -22.26
C THR A 330 -36.27 -8.91 -21.98
N GLU A 331 -37.53 -8.49 -22.06
CA GLU A 331 -38.70 -9.37 -21.82
C GLU A 331 -38.77 -10.58 -22.77
N ASP A 332 -38.15 -10.49 -23.96
CA ASP A 332 -38.04 -11.60 -24.92
C ASP A 332 -36.82 -12.52 -24.68
N GLY A 333 -36.12 -12.34 -23.55
CA GLY A 333 -35.03 -13.21 -23.10
C GLY A 333 -33.66 -12.91 -23.75
N ARG A 334 -33.49 -11.76 -24.40
CA ARG A 334 -32.19 -11.38 -24.98
C ARG A 334 -31.34 -10.67 -23.96
N ILE A 335 -30.07 -11.07 -23.89
CA ILE A 335 -29.09 -10.48 -22.98
C ILE A 335 -28.28 -9.44 -23.75
N TYR A 336 -28.22 -8.23 -23.19
CA TYR A 336 -27.37 -7.15 -23.66
C TYR A 336 -26.37 -6.76 -22.60
N ALA A 337 -25.26 -6.17 -23.04
CA ALA A 337 -24.32 -5.52 -22.15
C ALA A 337 -24.06 -4.08 -22.60
N VAL A 338 -23.93 -3.21 -21.60
CA VAL A 338 -23.39 -1.87 -21.79
C VAL A 338 -21.90 -2.01 -22.08
N LYS A 339 -21.41 -1.36 -23.13
CA LYS A 339 -20.05 -1.57 -23.61
C LYS A 339 -19.00 -1.21 -22.54
N PRO A 340 -18.10 -2.15 -22.15
CA PRO A 340 -16.95 -1.85 -21.28
C PRO A 340 -15.73 -1.30 -22.03
N MET A 341 -15.78 -1.32 -23.37
CA MET A 341 -14.74 -0.88 -24.31
C MET A 341 -15.33 -0.72 -25.72
N ASN A 342 -14.64 -0.01 -26.61
CA ASN A 342 -15.15 0.28 -27.96
C ASN A 342 -14.71 -0.73 -29.03
N CYS A 343 -13.69 -1.55 -28.76
CA CYS A 343 -13.02 -2.40 -29.75
C CYS A 343 -13.97 -3.27 -30.59
N PRO A 344 -14.95 -3.99 -29.99
CA PRO A 344 -15.88 -4.80 -30.77
C PRO A 344 -16.71 -3.94 -31.74
N GLY A 345 -17.18 -2.77 -31.29
CA GLY A 345 -17.92 -1.82 -32.11
C GLY A 345 -17.10 -1.34 -33.31
N GLY A 346 -15.88 -0.86 -33.07
CA GLY A 346 -14.96 -0.42 -34.12
C GLY A 346 -14.65 -1.53 -35.13
N THR A 347 -14.52 -2.77 -34.65
CA THR A 347 -14.32 -3.94 -35.51
C THR A 347 -15.53 -4.20 -36.42
N GLN A 348 -16.76 -3.99 -35.94
CA GLN A 348 -17.94 -4.11 -36.82
C GLN A 348 -17.98 -3.02 -37.88
N VAL A 349 -17.53 -1.81 -37.57
CA VAL A 349 -17.42 -0.72 -38.55
C VAL A 349 -16.36 -1.07 -39.61
N TYR A 350 -15.19 -1.57 -39.19
CA TYR A 350 -14.14 -2.03 -40.11
C TYR A 350 -14.63 -3.15 -41.04
N LYS A 351 -15.38 -4.11 -40.50
CA LYS A 351 -15.97 -5.24 -41.23
C LYS A 351 -16.94 -4.81 -42.34
N GLN A 352 -17.54 -3.63 -42.25
CA GLN A 352 -18.42 -3.14 -43.30
C GLN A 352 -17.61 -2.66 -44.52
N GLY A 353 -17.98 -3.19 -45.69
CA GLY A 353 -17.37 -2.85 -46.98
C GLY A 353 -16.17 -3.75 -47.34
N ASN A 354 -15.79 -3.69 -48.61
CA ASN A 354 -14.59 -4.38 -49.09
C ASN A 354 -13.34 -3.53 -48.79
N ARG A 355 -12.27 -4.17 -48.32
CA ARG A 355 -10.99 -3.51 -48.01
C ARG A 355 -9.87 -4.07 -48.89
N SER A 356 -9.05 -3.19 -49.44
CA SER A 356 -7.80 -3.53 -50.11
C SER A 356 -6.64 -3.35 -49.13
N TYR A 357 -5.53 -4.09 -49.34
CA TYR A 357 -4.29 -3.82 -48.63
C TYR A 357 -3.79 -2.37 -48.83
N ARG A 358 -4.20 -1.73 -49.92
CA ARG A 358 -3.88 -0.33 -50.24
C ARG A 358 -4.62 0.68 -49.36
N ASP A 359 -5.72 0.27 -48.74
CA ASP A 359 -6.49 1.12 -47.84
C ASP A 359 -5.88 1.14 -46.43
N LEU A 360 -4.96 0.21 -46.13
CA LEU A 360 -4.29 0.11 -44.83
C LEU A 360 -3.03 1.01 -44.79
N PRO A 361 -2.75 1.68 -43.65
CA PRO A 361 -3.42 1.54 -42.36
C PRO A 361 -4.72 2.36 -42.28
N ILE A 362 -5.75 1.81 -41.64
CA ILE A 362 -6.99 2.51 -41.32
C ILE A 362 -7.00 2.81 -39.82
N ARG A 363 -7.05 4.09 -39.46
CA ARG A 363 -7.09 4.57 -38.08
C ARG A 363 -8.50 5.04 -37.75
N MET A 364 -9.21 4.30 -36.90
CA MET A 364 -10.56 4.67 -36.46
C MET A 364 -10.51 5.15 -35.03
N SER A 365 -10.92 6.38 -34.75
CA SER A 365 -11.04 6.90 -33.39
C SER A 365 -12.50 6.99 -32.94
N GLU A 366 -12.75 6.92 -31.64
CA GLU A 366 -14.07 7.13 -31.04
C GLU A 366 -13.89 7.79 -29.67
N PHE A 367 -14.55 8.91 -29.42
CA PHE A 367 -14.76 9.43 -28.07
C PHE A 367 -15.84 8.60 -27.36
N GLY A 368 -15.53 7.34 -27.12
CA GLY A 368 -16.47 6.30 -26.77
C GLY A 368 -16.78 6.31 -25.29
N LYS A 369 -18.05 6.56 -24.95
CA LYS A 369 -18.56 6.44 -23.58
C LYS A 369 -18.77 4.97 -23.23
N VAL A 370 -18.05 4.49 -22.23
CA VAL A 370 -18.02 3.09 -21.79
C VAL A 370 -18.35 2.97 -20.30
N ASN A 371 -18.76 1.77 -19.89
CA ASN A 371 -19.11 1.49 -18.50
C ASN A 371 -18.45 0.20 -17.99
N ARG A 372 -17.82 0.27 -16.81
CA ARG A 372 -17.19 -0.88 -16.14
C ARG A 372 -17.74 -1.03 -14.74
N TYR A 373 -18.12 -2.25 -14.36
CA TYR A 373 -18.57 -2.57 -13.02
C TYR A 373 -17.37 -2.68 -12.07
N GLU A 374 -16.91 -1.53 -11.60
CA GLU A 374 -15.86 -1.42 -10.58
C GLU A 374 -16.46 -1.63 -9.18
N PRO A 375 -15.76 -2.32 -8.25
CA PRO A 375 -16.16 -2.39 -6.85
C PRO A 375 -16.35 -1.00 -6.25
N SER A 376 -17.40 -0.80 -5.44
CA SER A 376 -17.73 0.51 -4.86
C SER A 376 -16.57 1.11 -4.04
N GLY A 377 -15.83 0.28 -3.32
CA GLY A 377 -14.66 0.70 -2.54
C GLY A 377 -13.45 1.17 -3.38
N ALA A 378 -13.43 0.88 -4.68
CA ALA A 378 -12.37 1.31 -5.59
C ALA A 378 -12.65 2.67 -6.26
N LEU A 379 -13.88 3.20 -6.14
CA LEU A 379 -14.26 4.45 -6.80
C LEU A 379 -13.56 5.65 -6.15
N HIS A 380 -13.03 6.56 -6.97
CA HIS A 380 -12.27 7.71 -6.48
C HIS A 380 -12.40 8.94 -7.38
N GLY A 381 -13.36 9.82 -7.07
CA GLY A 381 -13.60 11.07 -7.80
C GLY A 381 -13.70 10.84 -9.31
N LEU A 382 -12.87 11.52 -10.11
CA LEU A 382 -12.72 11.30 -11.55
C LEU A 382 -11.63 10.30 -11.95
N MET A 383 -10.76 9.88 -11.03
CA MET A 383 -9.62 8.99 -11.34
C MET A 383 -10.05 7.54 -11.55
N ARG A 384 -11.08 7.10 -10.81
CA ARG A 384 -11.62 5.75 -10.94
C ARG A 384 -13.14 5.79 -10.85
N VAL A 385 -13.78 5.55 -11.99
CA VAL A 385 -15.21 5.73 -12.24
C VAL A 385 -15.79 4.51 -12.95
N ARG A 386 -17.10 4.31 -12.84
CA ARG A 386 -17.85 3.26 -13.54
C ARG A 386 -18.29 3.68 -14.93
N GLU A 387 -18.29 4.98 -15.20
CA GLU A 387 -18.67 5.55 -16.49
C GLU A 387 -17.63 6.58 -16.92
N PHE A 388 -17.04 6.40 -18.10
CA PHE A 388 -16.01 7.28 -18.61
C PHE A 388 -16.01 7.32 -20.13
N THR A 389 -15.38 8.35 -20.68
CA THR A 389 -15.18 8.50 -22.12
C THR A 389 -13.70 8.44 -22.39
N GLN A 390 -13.30 7.57 -23.31
CA GLN A 390 -11.91 7.47 -23.77
C GLN A 390 -11.80 8.15 -25.13
N ASP A 391 -10.67 8.80 -25.38
CA ASP A 391 -10.19 9.18 -26.71
C ASP A 391 -9.66 7.94 -27.47
N ASP A 392 -10.47 6.89 -27.49
CA ASP A 392 -10.08 5.55 -27.92
C ASP A 392 -9.84 5.50 -29.43
N ALA A 393 -8.95 4.61 -29.86
CA ALA A 393 -8.69 4.40 -31.28
C ALA A 393 -8.18 2.99 -31.59
N HIS A 394 -8.58 2.50 -32.76
CA HIS A 394 -8.21 1.18 -33.27
C HIS A 394 -7.59 1.34 -34.66
N ILE A 395 -6.35 0.87 -34.79
CA ILE A 395 -5.60 0.92 -36.05
C ILE A 395 -5.60 -0.48 -36.67
N PHE A 396 -6.21 -0.60 -37.83
CA PHE A 396 -6.16 -1.80 -38.65
C PHE A 396 -5.02 -1.63 -39.65
N CYS A 397 -3.99 -2.47 -39.54
CA CYS A 397 -2.80 -2.40 -40.38
C CYS A 397 -2.31 -3.81 -40.77
N THR A 398 -1.43 -3.86 -41.76
CA THR A 398 -0.69 -5.10 -42.08
C THR A 398 0.41 -5.35 -41.05
N PRO A 399 0.89 -6.60 -40.89
CA PRO A 399 2.01 -6.90 -40.00
C PRO A 399 3.25 -6.03 -40.25
N ASP A 400 3.57 -5.75 -41.52
CA ASP A 400 4.74 -4.94 -41.92
C ASP A 400 4.59 -3.46 -41.52
N GLN A 401 3.37 -2.97 -41.33
CA GLN A 401 3.08 -1.58 -40.93
C GLN A 401 3.05 -1.39 -39.40
N MET A 402 2.98 -2.48 -38.63
CA MET A 402 2.76 -2.43 -37.17
C MET A 402 3.80 -1.55 -36.45
N GLU A 403 5.09 -1.77 -36.72
CA GLU A 403 6.16 -1.02 -36.07
C GLU A 403 6.06 0.48 -36.33
N SER A 404 5.84 0.88 -37.60
CA SER A 404 5.71 2.29 -37.98
C SER A 404 4.47 2.96 -37.36
N GLU A 405 3.37 2.23 -37.25
CA GLU A 405 2.15 2.75 -36.61
C GLU A 405 2.35 2.92 -35.10
N CYS A 406 2.99 1.96 -34.43
CA CYS A 406 3.35 2.09 -33.02
C CYS A 406 4.26 3.30 -32.76
N GLN A 407 5.29 3.51 -33.60
CA GLN A 407 6.19 4.66 -33.48
C GLN A 407 5.44 5.98 -33.67
N THR A 408 4.51 6.03 -34.62
CA THR A 408 3.68 7.21 -34.89
C THR A 408 2.78 7.52 -33.69
N VAL A 409 2.12 6.52 -33.10
CA VAL A 409 1.28 6.69 -31.91
C VAL A 409 2.10 7.18 -30.72
N VAL A 410 3.27 6.59 -30.45
CA VAL A 410 4.16 7.05 -29.37
C VAL A 410 4.62 8.49 -29.61
N GLY A 411 4.95 8.83 -30.85
CA GLY A 411 5.28 10.21 -31.23
C GLY A 411 4.14 11.19 -30.95
N LEU A 412 2.89 10.82 -31.26
CA LEU A 412 1.71 11.66 -31.00
C LEU A 412 1.41 11.84 -29.50
N ILE A 413 1.74 10.85 -28.66
CA ILE A 413 1.55 10.92 -27.20
C ILE A 413 2.59 11.84 -26.55
N LEU A 414 3.81 11.87 -27.08
CA LEU A 414 4.92 12.64 -26.52
C LEU A 414 4.98 14.10 -26.99
N ASP A 415 4.33 14.41 -28.11
CA ASP A 415 4.16 15.78 -28.64
C ASP A 415 2.97 16.50 -28.01
#